data_AF-A0A348V2F2-F1
#
_entry.id   AF-A0A348V2F2-F1
#
_cell.length_a   1.000
_cell.length_b   1.000
_cell.length_c   1.000
_cell.angle_alpha   90.00
_cell.angle_beta   90.00
_cell.angle_gamma   90.00
#
_symmetry.space_group_name_H-M   'P 1'
#
loop_
_entity.id
_entity.type
_entity.pdbx_description
1 polymer ?
#
loop_
_entity_poly.entity_id
_entity_poly.type
_entity_poly.pdbx_seq_one_letter_code
_entity_poly.pdbx_strand_id
1 'polypeptide(L)'
;AILVVVATIAVFAIISKHPSCHFWKIRNPVILELHNSSLFARNPDRQLLWVFPLRRPFKPDSLQQKFVDLDGDGEEEILVSGDYLSEEKISSELFCLTKSGKILWSYQPGRRMKTLTDEFSNHYLIKRFETADFNRQSHEKSVLLIANHVTWYPTQISLLDARGKLKGEYWHAGHLGRAALLIEDLDDDGWKEIIAGGTNNDFQQACLLVLDPRNISGCSPPSGNPDFQFAELQSGSQEYYLLLPRTTLNQTMGLRNYTTSIELFREEKILEITTHEFSKEVPCQMMYNLDFRFNPLFSRPTDLLIEAVRELVISRVLPPHAETELRSLKDRIRYWDGRAWVASPTRNKKLEF
;
A
#
# COMPACT_ATOMS: atom_id res chain seq x y z
N ALA A 1 -54.59 -16.82 -4.28
CA ALA A 1 -53.16 -17.16 -4.08
C ALA A 1 -52.35 -17.01 -5.38
N ILE A 2 -52.65 -17.77 -6.43
CA ILE A 2 -51.89 -17.75 -7.70
C ILE A 2 -51.85 -16.36 -8.37
N LEU A 3 -52.98 -15.65 -8.41
CA LEU A 3 -53.07 -14.31 -9.01
C LEU A 3 -52.19 -13.26 -8.30
N VAL A 4 -52.06 -13.35 -6.97
CA VAL A 4 -51.22 -12.45 -6.17
C VAL A 4 -49.75 -12.73 -6.44
N VAL A 5 -49.37 -14.00 -6.54
CA VAL A 5 -47.98 -14.39 -6.84
C VAL A 5 -47.57 -13.93 -8.24
N VAL A 6 -48.43 -14.12 -9.25
CA VAL A 6 -48.17 -13.66 -10.62
C VAL A 6 -48.06 -12.14 -10.71
N ALA A 7 -48.93 -11.39 -10.02
CA ALA A 7 -48.86 -9.93 -9.97
C ALA A 7 -47.57 -9.45 -9.28
N THR A 8 -47.14 -10.13 -8.21
CA THR A 8 -45.91 -9.76 -7.48
C THR A 8 -44.66 -10.00 -8.32
N ILE A 9 -44.59 -11.12 -9.04
CA ILE A 9 -43.50 -11.44 -9.98
C ILE A 9 -43.47 -10.43 -11.14
N ALA A 10 -44.63 -10.06 -11.69
CA ALA A 10 -44.72 -9.08 -12.76
C ALA A 10 -44.25 -7.69 -12.31
N VAL A 11 -44.63 -7.25 -11.10
CA VAL A 11 -44.15 -5.99 -10.52
C VAL A 11 -42.64 -6.02 -10.31
N PHE A 12 -42.08 -7.11 -9.78
CA PHE A 12 -40.63 -7.25 -9.63
C PHE A 12 -39.89 -7.22 -10.97
N ALA A 13 -40.43 -7.88 -12.00
CA ALA A 13 -39.86 -7.88 -13.35
C ALA A 13 -39.93 -6.49 -14.03
N ILE A 14 -40.99 -5.71 -13.77
CA ILE A 14 -41.11 -4.33 -14.26
C ILE A 14 -40.10 -3.42 -13.53
N ILE A 15 -40.03 -3.52 -12.19
CA ILE A 15 -39.07 -2.75 -11.39
C ILE A 15 -37.63 -3.10 -11.77
N SER A 16 -37.31 -4.36 -12.08
CA SER A 16 -35.95 -4.76 -12.48
C SER A 16 -35.56 -4.28 -13.88
N LYS A 17 -36.53 -4.06 -14.77
CA LYS A 17 -36.30 -3.66 -16.17
C LYS A 17 -36.37 -2.14 -16.40
N HIS A 18 -36.90 -1.38 -15.45
CA HIS A 18 -37.02 0.08 -15.54
C HIS A 18 -36.15 0.78 -14.49
N PRO A 19 -34.99 1.34 -14.90
CA PRO A 19 -34.06 2.03 -14.00
C PRO A 19 -34.70 3.16 -13.18
N SER A 20 -35.69 3.85 -13.76
CA SER A 20 -36.48 4.91 -13.10
C SER A 20 -37.29 4.44 -11.89
N CYS A 21 -37.55 3.13 -11.76
CA CYS A 21 -38.21 2.53 -10.60
C CYS A 21 -37.23 2.14 -9.49
N HIS A 22 -35.91 2.22 -9.71
CA HIS A 22 -34.88 1.97 -8.71
C HIS A 22 -34.62 3.20 -7.83
N PHE A 23 -35.65 3.73 -7.17
CA PHE A 23 -35.57 4.94 -6.35
C PHE A 23 -34.48 4.88 -5.26
N TRP A 24 -34.07 3.68 -4.83
CA TRP A 24 -32.96 3.46 -3.90
C TRP A 24 -31.57 3.54 -4.56
N LYS A 25 -31.41 3.13 -5.82
CA LYS A 25 -30.15 3.28 -6.57
C LYS A 25 -29.88 4.74 -6.97
N ILE A 26 -30.94 5.53 -7.14
CA ILE A 26 -30.88 6.92 -7.59
C ILE A 26 -30.36 7.87 -6.48
N ARG A 27 -30.33 7.43 -5.22
CA ARG A 27 -29.98 8.30 -4.07
C ARG A 27 -28.58 8.10 -3.48
N ASN A 28 -27.84 7.10 -3.94
CA ASN A 28 -26.53 6.79 -3.37
C ASN A 28 -25.42 7.36 -4.26
N PRO A 29 -24.47 8.12 -3.69
CA PRO A 29 -23.29 8.50 -4.43
C PRO A 29 -22.47 7.25 -4.72
N VAL A 30 -22.00 7.13 -5.95
CA VAL A 30 -21.09 6.05 -6.38
C VAL A 30 -19.81 6.60 -7.02
N ILE A 31 -19.80 7.90 -7.30
CA ILE A 31 -18.69 8.61 -7.93
C ILE A 31 -18.54 9.97 -7.24
N LEU A 32 -17.32 10.28 -6.79
CA LEU A 32 -16.89 11.65 -6.53
C LEU A 32 -16.08 12.16 -7.72
N GLU A 33 -16.48 13.32 -8.24
CA GLU A 33 -15.71 14.06 -9.23
C GLU A 33 -15.12 15.31 -8.57
N LEU A 34 -13.84 15.57 -8.83
CA LEU A 34 -13.23 16.83 -8.42
C LEU A 34 -13.51 17.89 -9.49
N HIS A 35 -14.16 18.98 -9.08
CA HIS A 35 -14.32 20.17 -9.92
C HIS A 35 -13.84 21.39 -9.14
N ASN A 36 -12.75 22.01 -9.61
CA ASN A 36 -12.07 23.11 -8.90
C ASN A 36 -11.71 22.70 -7.46
N SER A 37 -12.25 23.43 -6.47
CA SER A 37 -12.02 23.21 -5.04
C SER A 37 -13.17 22.46 -4.37
N SER A 38 -13.88 21.60 -5.09
CA SER A 38 -15.05 20.91 -4.55
C SER A 38 -15.15 19.47 -5.05
N LEU A 39 -15.63 18.58 -4.19
CA LEU A 39 -16.00 17.22 -4.52
C LEU A 39 -17.50 17.17 -4.86
N PHE A 40 -17.82 16.68 -6.05
CA PHE A 40 -19.18 16.52 -6.54
C PHE A 40 -19.56 15.06 -6.43
N ALA A 41 -20.54 14.75 -5.60
CA ALA A 41 -21.03 13.39 -5.46
C ALA A 41 -22.20 13.15 -6.41
N ARG A 42 -22.07 12.10 -7.22
CA ARG A 42 -23.06 11.74 -8.22
C ARG A 42 -23.53 10.31 -8.06
N ASN A 43 -24.79 10.09 -8.40
CA ASN A 43 -25.38 8.76 -8.50
C ASN A 43 -24.92 8.07 -9.82
N PRO A 44 -25.30 6.80 -10.06
CA PRO A 44 -24.92 6.09 -11.29
C PRO A 44 -25.38 6.77 -12.59
N ASP A 45 -26.46 7.56 -12.53
CA ASP A 45 -27.03 8.32 -13.65
C ASP A 45 -26.38 9.70 -13.84
N ARG A 46 -25.27 9.96 -13.14
CA ARG A 46 -24.52 11.24 -13.12
C ARG A 46 -25.30 12.44 -12.58
N GLN A 47 -26.42 12.22 -11.91
CA GLN A 47 -27.14 13.30 -11.24
C GLN A 47 -26.36 13.76 -10.00
N LEU A 48 -26.26 15.08 -9.83
CA LEU A 48 -25.61 15.67 -8.66
C LEU A 48 -26.46 15.45 -7.41
N LEU A 49 -25.89 14.81 -6.40
CA LEU A 49 -26.53 14.59 -5.11
C LEU A 49 -26.16 15.67 -4.11
N TRP A 50 -24.87 15.97 -3.98
CA TRP A 50 -24.36 17.01 -3.10
C TRP A 50 -22.95 17.46 -3.54
N VAL A 51 -22.52 18.59 -2.98
CA VAL A 51 -21.20 19.17 -3.20
C VAL A 51 -20.53 19.37 -1.85
N PHE A 52 -19.29 18.89 -1.73
CA PHE A 52 -18.46 19.09 -0.56
C PHE A 52 -17.33 20.08 -0.89
N PRO A 53 -17.29 21.25 -0.25
CA PRO A 53 -16.24 22.23 -0.49
C PRO A 53 -14.93 21.81 0.18
N LEU A 54 -13.84 21.77 -0.60
CA LEU A 54 -12.49 21.62 -0.08
C LEU A 54 -11.92 22.98 0.31
N ARG A 55 -11.13 23.02 1.39
CA ARG A 55 -10.42 24.24 1.79
C ARG A 55 -9.44 24.72 0.72
N ARG A 56 -8.85 23.78 0.00
CA ARG A 56 -7.94 23.99 -1.12
C ARG A 56 -8.21 22.90 -2.17
N PRO A 57 -8.03 23.20 -3.47
CA PRO A 57 -8.25 22.22 -4.51
C PRO A 57 -7.28 21.05 -4.36
N PHE A 58 -7.74 19.84 -4.69
CA PHE A 58 -6.87 18.69 -4.87
C PHE A 58 -6.26 18.69 -6.28
N LYS A 59 -5.17 17.94 -6.46
CA LYS A 59 -4.68 17.58 -7.80
C LYS A 59 -5.64 16.53 -8.40
N PRO A 60 -6.18 16.72 -9.61
CA PRO A 60 -7.12 15.78 -10.22
C PRO A 60 -6.63 14.33 -10.22
N ASP A 61 -5.36 14.09 -10.60
CA ASP A 61 -4.79 12.75 -10.73
C ASP A 61 -4.43 12.07 -9.38
N SER A 62 -4.59 12.78 -8.27
CA SER A 62 -4.30 12.26 -6.91
C SER A 62 -5.54 11.69 -6.22
N LEU A 63 -6.74 11.91 -6.78
CA LEU A 63 -7.99 11.53 -6.13
C LEU A 63 -8.10 10.01 -6.01
N GLN A 64 -8.29 9.54 -4.79
CA GLN A 64 -8.60 8.15 -4.47
C GLN A 64 -9.89 8.13 -3.66
N GLN A 65 -10.77 7.16 -3.91
CA GLN A 65 -12.04 7.04 -3.21
C GLN A 65 -12.42 5.59 -2.94
N LYS A 66 -13.16 5.38 -1.86
CA LYS A 66 -13.82 4.11 -1.53
C LYS A 66 -15.20 4.39 -0.93
N PHE A 67 -16.17 3.57 -1.31
CA PHE A 67 -17.49 3.51 -0.70
C PHE A 67 -17.52 2.22 0.11
N VAL A 68 -17.71 2.33 1.42
CA VAL A 68 -17.57 1.19 2.32
C VAL A 68 -18.29 1.45 3.62
N ASP A 69 -19.11 0.49 4.05
CA ASP A 69 -19.59 0.41 5.43
C ASP A 69 -18.39 0.13 6.34
N LEU A 70 -17.94 1.18 7.05
CA LEU A 70 -16.71 1.20 7.81
C LEU A 70 -16.97 0.84 9.28
N ASP A 71 -18.08 1.27 9.84
CA ASP A 71 -18.43 1.04 11.25
C ASP A 71 -19.42 -0.11 11.48
N GLY A 72 -19.90 -0.74 10.42
CA GLY A 72 -20.75 -1.92 10.46
C GLY A 72 -22.23 -1.61 10.70
N ASP A 73 -22.67 -0.36 10.49
CA ASP A 73 -24.07 0.06 10.67
C ASP A 73 -24.99 -0.28 9.48
N GLY A 74 -24.40 -0.76 8.38
CA GLY A 74 -25.10 -1.14 7.15
C GLY A 74 -25.29 -0.01 6.14
N GLU A 75 -24.86 1.22 6.42
CA GLU A 75 -24.73 2.30 5.46
C GLU A 75 -23.26 2.49 5.05
N GLU A 76 -23.02 2.91 3.81
CA GLU A 76 -21.65 3.13 3.35
C GLU A 76 -21.16 4.55 3.67
N GLU A 77 -19.99 4.64 4.30
CA GLU A 77 -19.17 5.84 4.34
C GLU A 77 -18.43 6.04 3.02
N ILE A 78 -18.05 7.28 2.78
CA ILE A 78 -17.28 7.69 1.62
C ILE A 78 -15.92 8.16 2.10
N LEU A 79 -14.91 7.35 1.83
CA LEU A 79 -13.52 7.71 2.04
C LEU A 79 -12.97 8.36 0.78
N VAL A 80 -12.37 9.53 0.92
CA VAL A 80 -11.77 10.25 -0.20
C VAL A 80 -10.47 10.92 0.23
N SER A 81 -9.41 10.67 -0.54
CA SER A 81 -8.13 11.32 -0.33
C SER A 81 -7.66 12.01 -1.59
N GLY A 82 -6.89 13.09 -1.42
CA GLY A 82 -6.19 13.74 -2.51
C GLY A 82 -5.05 14.61 -1.99
N ASP A 83 -4.17 14.98 -2.91
CA ASP A 83 -3.04 15.87 -2.67
C ASP A 83 -3.50 17.32 -2.87
N TYR A 84 -3.28 18.19 -1.89
CA TYR A 84 -3.54 19.60 -2.07
C TYR A 84 -2.69 20.20 -3.19
N LEU A 85 -3.34 20.95 -4.08
CA LEU A 85 -2.66 21.83 -5.03
C LEU A 85 -2.08 23.01 -4.24
N SER A 86 -0.76 23.07 -4.14
CA SER A 86 -0.02 24.14 -3.46
C SER A 86 1.30 24.38 -4.18
N GLU A 87 1.65 25.65 -4.34
CA GLU A 87 2.93 26.08 -4.93
C GLU A 87 4.09 25.90 -3.95
N GLU A 88 3.82 25.91 -2.64
CA GLU A 88 4.86 25.85 -1.61
C GLU A 88 4.99 24.46 -0.98
N LYS A 89 3.87 23.84 -0.57
CA LYS A 89 3.88 22.68 0.33
C LYS A 89 2.74 21.72 0.02
N ILE A 90 3.06 20.60 -0.64
CA ILE A 90 2.08 19.56 -1.00
C ILE A 90 1.93 18.61 0.19
N SER A 91 0.69 18.38 0.59
CA SER A 91 0.31 17.33 1.55
C SER A 91 -1.01 16.72 1.12
N SER A 92 -1.28 15.50 1.54
CA SER A 92 -2.59 14.88 1.33
C SER A 92 -3.43 14.91 2.60
N GLU A 93 -4.73 14.77 2.42
CA GLU A 93 -5.67 14.54 3.52
C GLU A 93 -6.66 13.46 3.08
N LEU A 94 -7.06 12.61 4.03
CA LEU A 94 -8.15 11.65 3.89
C LEU A 94 -9.37 12.21 4.62
N PHE A 95 -10.52 12.25 3.94
CA PHE A 95 -11.81 12.57 4.53
C PHE A 95 -12.66 11.30 4.61
N CYS A 96 -13.42 11.18 5.69
CA CYS A 96 -14.56 10.27 5.79
C CYS A 96 -15.84 11.09 5.85
N LEU A 97 -16.72 10.85 4.87
CA LEU A 97 -17.98 11.54 4.73
C LEU A 97 -19.12 10.53 4.88
N THR A 98 -20.22 10.96 5.50
CA THR A 98 -21.51 10.27 5.36
C THR A 98 -21.91 10.23 3.89
N LYS A 99 -22.81 9.31 3.54
CA LYS A 99 -23.53 9.28 2.27
C LYS A 99 -24.18 10.61 1.83
N SER A 100 -24.48 11.49 2.79
CA SER A 100 -25.05 12.82 2.56
C SER A 100 -24.02 13.94 2.34
N GLY A 101 -22.72 13.62 2.40
CA GLY A 101 -21.62 14.59 2.22
C GLY A 101 -21.21 15.34 3.48
N LYS A 102 -21.75 14.97 4.66
CA LYS A 102 -21.29 15.50 5.95
C LYS A 102 -19.99 14.84 6.37
N ILE A 103 -19.01 15.62 6.83
CA ILE A 103 -17.76 15.08 7.40
C ILE A 103 -18.06 14.35 8.71
N LEU A 104 -17.56 13.13 8.82
CA LEU A 104 -17.46 12.40 10.08
C LEU A 104 -16.11 12.68 10.74
N TRP A 105 -15.03 12.54 9.98
CA TRP A 105 -13.67 12.83 10.43
C TRP A 105 -12.73 13.08 9.23
N SER A 106 -11.55 13.61 9.50
CA SER A 106 -10.45 13.69 8.54
C SER A 106 -9.12 13.32 9.19
N TYR A 107 -8.17 12.91 8.37
CA TYR A 107 -6.83 12.51 8.80
C TYR A 107 -5.77 13.00 7.82
N GLN A 108 -4.79 13.72 8.34
CA GLN A 108 -3.60 14.13 7.62
C GLN A 108 -2.41 13.29 8.09
N PRO A 109 -1.77 12.48 7.22
CA PRO A 109 -0.59 11.73 7.59
C PRO A 109 0.62 12.64 7.74
N GLY A 110 1.60 12.12 8.46
CA GLY A 110 2.90 12.73 8.63
C GLY A 110 3.02 13.54 9.91
N ARG A 111 4.26 13.63 10.38
CA ARG A 111 4.74 14.62 11.34
C ARG A 111 6.15 15.02 10.95
N ARG A 112 6.70 16.03 11.63
CA ARG A 112 8.14 16.29 11.55
C ARG A 112 8.86 15.05 12.05
N MET A 113 9.87 14.63 11.29
CA MET A 113 10.67 13.46 11.61
C MET A 113 12.12 13.86 11.73
N LYS A 114 12.77 13.47 12.81
CA LYS A 114 14.20 13.73 13.02
C LYS A 114 15.00 12.46 12.91
N THR A 115 16.16 12.57 12.28
CA THR A 115 17.22 11.58 12.40
C THR A 115 18.26 12.09 13.37
N LEU A 116 19.37 11.37 13.50
CA LEU A 116 20.51 11.86 14.29
C LEU A 116 21.24 13.02 13.60
N THR A 117 21.00 13.27 12.31
CA THR A 117 21.74 14.26 11.50
C THR A 117 20.86 15.27 10.78
N ASP A 118 19.55 15.03 10.65
CA ASP A 118 18.65 15.85 9.82
C ASP A 118 17.21 15.91 10.37
N GLU A 119 16.39 16.81 9.83
CA GLU A 119 14.97 16.94 10.11
C GLU A 119 14.15 17.06 8.83
N PHE A 120 13.10 16.24 8.73
CA PHE A 120 12.12 16.26 7.65
C PHE A 120 10.86 16.99 8.06
N SER A 121 10.29 17.73 7.12
CA SER A 121 9.01 18.39 7.27
C SER A 121 7.85 17.40 7.41
N ASN A 122 6.66 17.90 7.76
CA ASN A 122 5.43 17.12 7.83
C ASN A 122 4.67 17.03 6.48
N HIS A 123 5.37 17.12 5.34
CA HIS A 123 4.75 17.09 4.02
C HIS A 123 4.76 15.66 3.44
N TYR A 124 3.65 14.96 3.62
CA TYR A 124 3.49 13.58 3.18
C TYR A 124 2.34 13.45 2.19
N LEU A 125 2.53 12.56 1.21
CA LEU A 125 1.54 12.23 0.19
C LEU A 125 1.00 10.82 0.40
N ILE A 126 -0.32 10.68 0.50
CA ILE A 126 -1.01 9.37 0.56
C ILE A 126 -0.80 8.68 -0.78
N LYS A 127 0.10 7.70 -0.82
CA LYS A 127 0.35 6.88 -2.01
C LYS A 127 -0.74 5.85 -2.22
N ARG A 128 -1.30 5.35 -1.12
CA ARG A 128 -2.42 4.41 -1.11
C ARG A 128 -3.13 4.45 0.24
N PHE A 129 -4.43 4.24 0.21
CA PHE A 129 -5.16 3.76 1.39
C PHE A 129 -6.00 2.53 1.03
N GLU A 130 -6.19 1.66 2.02
CA GLU A 130 -7.02 0.46 1.92
C GLU A 130 -7.92 0.34 3.14
N THR A 131 -9.09 -0.26 2.96
CA THR A 131 -9.96 -0.64 4.06
C THR A 131 -10.00 -2.15 4.18
N ALA A 132 -9.93 -2.64 5.41
CA ALA A 132 -9.98 -4.06 5.67
C ALA A 132 -10.65 -4.40 7.00
N ASP A 133 -11.34 -5.53 6.98
CA ASP A 133 -11.74 -6.36 8.11
C ASP A 133 -10.50 -7.10 8.64
N PHE A 134 -9.66 -6.39 9.40
CA PHE A 134 -8.45 -6.97 9.98
C PHE A 134 -8.70 -8.07 10.99
N ASN A 135 -9.89 -8.10 11.60
CA ASN A 135 -10.35 -9.15 12.49
C ASN A 135 -11.64 -9.74 11.89
N ARG A 136 -11.63 -11.03 11.54
CA ARG A 136 -12.81 -11.71 10.95
C ARG A 136 -14.05 -11.68 11.85
N GLN A 137 -13.90 -11.44 13.14
CA GLN A 137 -15.01 -11.36 14.10
C GLN A 137 -15.57 -9.94 14.26
N SER A 138 -14.91 -8.92 13.71
CA SER A 138 -15.34 -7.53 13.77
C SER A 138 -16.18 -7.17 12.56
N HIS A 139 -17.30 -6.48 12.80
CA HIS A 139 -18.07 -5.84 11.73
C HIS A 139 -17.45 -4.50 11.31
N GLU A 140 -16.63 -3.90 12.18
CA GLU A 140 -15.90 -2.67 11.88
C GLU A 140 -14.65 -2.96 11.06
N LYS A 141 -14.40 -2.10 10.07
CA LYS A 141 -13.19 -2.08 9.26
C LYS A 141 -12.25 -0.98 9.75
N SER A 142 -10.97 -1.16 9.49
CA SER A 142 -9.95 -0.13 9.72
C SER A 142 -9.44 0.42 8.39
N VAL A 143 -8.87 1.61 8.42
CA VAL A 143 -8.26 2.26 7.26
C VAL A 143 -6.75 2.25 7.40
N LEU A 144 -6.07 1.56 6.50
CA LEU A 144 -4.61 1.56 6.39
C LEU A 144 -4.17 2.63 5.38
N LEU A 145 -3.19 3.44 5.73
CA LEU A 145 -2.60 4.45 4.85
C LEU A 145 -1.10 4.21 4.69
N ILE A 146 -0.60 4.37 3.46
CA ILE A 146 0.83 4.52 3.16
C ILE A 146 1.06 5.94 2.66
N ALA A 147 1.85 6.71 3.39
CA ALA A 147 2.16 8.08 3.07
C ALA A 147 3.67 8.32 2.97
N ASN A 148 4.15 8.69 1.79
CA ASN A 148 5.58 8.95 1.56
C ASN A 148 5.84 10.45 1.71
N HIS A 149 6.96 10.82 2.32
CA HIS A 149 7.40 12.20 2.34
C HIS A 149 7.58 12.70 0.90
N VAL A 150 7.15 13.94 0.62
CA VAL A 150 7.09 14.47 -0.75
C VAL A 150 8.45 14.51 -1.45
N THR A 151 9.50 14.94 -0.73
CA THR A 151 10.86 15.11 -1.27
C THR A 151 11.80 14.00 -0.84
N TRP A 152 11.88 13.75 0.47
CA TRP A 152 12.84 12.85 1.10
C TRP A 152 12.30 11.45 1.31
N TYR A 153 13.08 10.61 1.95
CA TYR A 153 12.83 9.17 2.06
C TYR A 153 11.76 8.70 3.06
N PRO A 154 11.40 9.41 4.16
CA PRO A 154 10.56 8.81 5.17
C PRO A 154 9.18 8.41 4.65
N THR A 155 8.67 7.27 5.10
CA THR A 155 7.29 6.84 4.86
C THR A 155 6.61 6.54 6.18
N GLN A 156 5.38 7.00 6.34
CA GLN A 156 4.50 6.60 7.44
C GLN A 156 3.50 5.57 6.93
N ILE A 157 3.34 4.50 7.69
CA ILE A 157 2.18 3.61 7.61
C ILE A 157 1.30 3.92 8.82
N SER A 158 0.02 4.21 8.60
CA SER A 158 -0.94 4.53 9.66
C SER A 158 -2.14 3.60 9.59
N LEU A 159 -2.59 3.10 10.74
CA LEU A 159 -3.83 2.34 10.85
C LEU A 159 -4.85 3.13 11.67
N LEU A 160 -5.98 3.47 11.06
CA LEU A 160 -7.08 4.19 11.70
C LEU A 160 -8.25 3.25 11.97
N ASP A 161 -8.95 3.44 13.09
CA ASP A 161 -10.25 2.81 13.29
C ASP A 161 -11.36 3.48 12.45
N ALA A 162 -12.58 2.94 12.53
CA ALA A 162 -13.75 3.46 11.81
C ALA A 162 -14.10 4.93 12.13
N ARG A 163 -13.60 5.47 13.24
CA ARG A 163 -13.82 6.83 13.70
C ARG A 163 -12.64 7.76 13.41
N GLY A 164 -11.68 7.29 12.61
CA GLY A 164 -10.50 8.07 12.21
C GLY A 164 -9.44 8.18 13.30
N LYS A 165 -9.55 7.44 14.40
CA LYS A 165 -8.55 7.45 15.47
C LYS A 165 -7.38 6.56 15.09
N LEU A 166 -6.17 7.09 15.24
CA LEU A 166 -4.94 6.33 15.02
C LEU A 166 -4.80 5.20 16.05
N LYS A 167 -4.80 3.95 15.58
CA LYS A 167 -4.56 2.74 16.37
C LYS A 167 -3.07 2.42 16.50
N GLY A 168 -2.31 2.74 15.46
CA GLY A 168 -0.87 2.48 15.40
C GLY A 168 -0.24 3.10 14.16
N GLU A 169 1.06 3.29 14.22
CA GLU A 169 1.84 3.84 13.12
C GLU A 169 3.23 3.21 13.05
N TYR A 170 3.78 3.18 11.85
CA TYR A 170 5.10 2.63 11.59
C TYR A 170 5.85 3.53 10.63
N TRP A 171 7.14 3.73 10.88
CA TRP A 171 7.99 4.61 10.08
C TRP A 171 9.06 3.83 9.32
N HIS A 172 9.19 4.12 8.03
CA HIS A 172 10.10 3.41 7.15
C HIS A 172 11.14 4.36 6.55
N ALA A 173 12.42 3.94 6.58
CA ALA A 173 13.55 4.66 6.02
C ALA A 173 13.63 4.50 4.48
N GLY A 174 12.56 4.85 3.77
CA GLY A 174 12.47 4.74 2.33
C GLY A 174 11.03 4.73 1.84
N HIS A 175 10.83 4.85 0.53
CA HIS A 175 9.51 4.92 -0.08
C HIS A 175 8.89 3.55 -0.27
N LEU A 176 7.61 3.43 0.12
CA LEU A 176 6.79 2.25 -0.17
C LEU A 176 5.97 2.46 -1.44
N GLY A 177 5.76 1.37 -2.17
CA GLY A 177 5.12 1.36 -3.48
C GLY A 177 3.60 1.34 -3.39
N ARG A 178 2.93 2.07 -4.30
CA ARG A 178 1.46 2.10 -4.38
C ARG A 178 0.85 0.71 -4.67
N ALA A 179 1.48 -0.09 -5.53
CA ALA A 179 0.99 -1.42 -5.88
C ALA A 179 1.62 -2.55 -5.04
N ALA A 180 2.54 -2.22 -4.14
CA ALA A 180 3.21 -3.16 -3.25
C ALA A 180 2.56 -3.15 -1.86
N LEU A 181 1.25 -3.42 -1.82
CA LEU A 181 0.47 -3.57 -0.59
C LEU A 181 -0.50 -4.74 -0.74
N LEU A 182 -0.45 -5.66 0.21
CA LEU A 182 -1.37 -6.79 0.34
C LEU A 182 -1.82 -6.87 1.81
N ILE A 183 -3.08 -7.24 2.03
CA ILE A 183 -3.64 -7.49 3.36
C ILE A 183 -4.19 -8.92 3.34
N GLU A 184 -3.60 -9.81 4.13
CA GLU A 184 -3.93 -11.23 4.11
C GLU A 184 -3.67 -11.91 5.46
N ASP A 185 -4.49 -12.89 5.81
CA ASP A 185 -4.27 -13.76 6.97
C ASP A 185 -3.23 -14.83 6.60
N LEU A 186 -1.98 -14.62 7.02
CA LEU A 186 -0.84 -15.43 6.62
C LEU A 186 -0.65 -16.67 7.51
N ASP A 187 -1.08 -16.60 8.77
CA ASP A 187 -0.92 -17.68 9.75
C ASP A 187 -2.23 -18.35 10.19
N ASP A 188 -3.33 -18.02 9.51
CA ASP A 188 -4.68 -18.56 9.73
C ASP A 188 -5.20 -18.28 11.16
N ASP A 189 -4.72 -17.21 11.82
CA ASP A 189 -5.13 -16.83 13.18
C ASP A 189 -6.43 -16.01 13.23
N GLY A 190 -6.99 -15.68 12.06
CA GLY A 190 -8.20 -14.89 11.91
C GLY A 190 -7.98 -13.37 11.91
N TRP A 191 -6.73 -12.93 12.03
CA TRP A 191 -6.28 -11.58 11.74
C TRP A 191 -5.59 -11.52 10.38
N LYS A 192 -5.71 -10.39 9.68
CA LYS A 192 -5.01 -10.17 8.42
C LYS A 192 -3.74 -9.36 8.67
N GLU A 193 -2.59 -9.87 8.29
CA GLU A 193 -1.35 -9.14 8.30
C GLU A 193 -1.30 -8.14 7.15
N ILE A 194 -0.48 -7.10 7.32
CA ILE A 194 -0.22 -6.09 6.31
C ILE A 194 1.15 -6.39 5.71
N ILE A 195 1.20 -6.73 4.43
CA ILE A 195 2.44 -6.90 3.68
C ILE A 195 2.64 -5.66 2.80
N ALA A 196 3.71 -4.92 3.03
CA ALA A 196 4.06 -3.74 2.24
C ALA A 196 5.47 -3.88 1.66
N GLY A 197 5.69 -3.31 0.47
CA GLY A 197 6.97 -3.35 -0.22
C GLY A 197 7.38 -2.00 -0.78
N GLY A 198 8.67 -1.84 -1.00
CA GLY A 198 9.21 -0.64 -1.65
C GLY A 198 10.72 -0.69 -1.72
N THR A 199 11.36 0.40 -1.32
CA THR A 199 12.81 0.50 -1.23
C THR A 199 13.19 1.07 0.14
N ASN A 200 14.24 0.51 0.73
CA ASN A 200 14.89 1.08 1.89
C ASN A 200 16.12 1.87 1.44
N ASN A 201 16.11 3.17 1.70
CA ASN A 201 17.18 4.10 1.30
C ASN A 201 18.46 3.90 2.12
N ASP A 202 18.37 3.39 3.34
CA ASP A 202 19.54 3.07 4.15
C ASP A 202 20.35 1.93 3.51
N PHE A 203 19.65 0.86 3.13
CA PHE A 203 20.27 -0.31 2.50
C PHE A 203 20.43 -0.21 0.99
N GLN A 204 19.84 0.80 0.34
CA GLN A 204 19.82 0.96 -1.12
C GLN A 204 19.27 -0.28 -1.85
N GLN A 205 18.23 -0.89 -1.29
CA GLN A 205 17.66 -2.15 -1.77
C GLN A 205 16.14 -2.14 -1.74
N ALA A 206 15.53 -2.94 -2.61
CA ALA A 206 14.14 -3.31 -2.51
C ALA A 206 13.89 -4.05 -1.18
N CYS A 207 12.74 -3.79 -0.57
CA CYS A 207 12.37 -4.37 0.71
C CYS A 207 10.92 -4.83 0.75
N LEU A 208 10.66 -5.71 1.72
CA LEU A 208 9.33 -6.17 2.11
C LEU A 208 9.23 -6.10 3.63
N LEU A 209 8.08 -5.70 4.16
CA LEU A 209 7.78 -5.75 5.58
C LEU A 209 6.39 -6.33 5.83
N VAL A 210 6.23 -6.97 6.99
CA VAL A 210 4.96 -7.54 7.44
C VAL A 210 4.62 -6.94 8.80
N LEU A 211 3.43 -6.39 8.95
CA LEU A 211 2.94 -5.81 10.19
C LEU A 211 1.71 -6.56 10.69
N ASP A 212 1.67 -6.84 11.98
CA ASP A 212 0.47 -7.30 12.68
C ASP A 212 -0.42 -6.08 13.01
N PRO A 213 -1.69 -6.03 12.54
CA PRO A 213 -2.58 -4.89 12.78
C PRO A 213 -2.90 -4.65 14.26
N ARG A 214 -2.64 -5.63 15.14
CA ARG A 214 -2.82 -5.51 16.59
C ARG A 214 -1.68 -4.72 17.25
N ASN A 215 -0.51 -4.65 16.62
CA ASN A 215 0.65 -3.94 17.13
C ASN A 215 1.45 -3.31 15.98
N ILE A 216 1.13 -2.05 15.67
CA ILE A 216 1.86 -1.24 14.69
C ILE A 216 2.53 -0.07 15.42
N SER A 217 3.85 -0.14 15.49
CA SER A 217 4.72 0.79 16.23
C SER A 217 6.17 0.77 15.72
N GLY A 218 6.89 1.87 15.97
CA GLY A 218 8.34 1.99 15.77
C GLY A 218 8.77 2.21 14.31
N CYS A 219 9.97 1.77 13.97
CA CYS A 219 10.54 1.99 12.63
C CYS A 219 11.33 0.82 12.03
N SER A 220 11.63 0.95 10.74
CA SER A 220 12.45 -0.01 9.98
C SER A 220 13.83 -0.27 10.60
N PRO A 221 14.40 -1.48 10.38
CA PRO A 221 15.72 -1.82 10.88
C PRO A 221 16.79 -0.79 10.46
N PRO A 222 17.70 -0.39 11.35
CA PRO A 222 18.79 0.51 11.02
C PRO A 222 19.99 -0.27 10.44
N SER A 223 20.75 0.36 9.53
CA SER A 223 22.08 -0.13 9.14
C SER A 223 23.18 0.30 10.12
N GLY A 224 22.87 1.27 10.99
CA GLY A 224 23.84 2.03 11.79
C GLY A 224 24.23 3.37 11.17
N ASN A 225 23.75 3.70 9.97
CA ASN A 225 23.93 5.02 9.38
C ASN A 225 23.04 6.07 10.09
N PRO A 226 23.62 7.13 10.68
CA PRO A 226 22.87 8.14 11.42
C PRO A 226 21.86 8.92 10.56
N ASP A 227 22.07 9.00 9.23
CA ASP A 227 21.16 9.69 8.29
C ASP A 227 19.80 9.01 8.15
N PHE A 228 19.73 7.72 8.48
CA PHE A 228 18.53 6.90 8.37
C PHE A 228 17.98 6.43 9.73
N GLN A 229 18.65 6.81 10.83
CA GLN A 229 18.24 6.45 12.17
C GLN A 229 17.31 7.51 12.75
N PHE A 230 16.02 7.20 12.85
CA PHE A 230 15.03 8.08 13.47
C PHE A 230 15.33 8.26 14.97
N ALA A 231 15.49 9.51 15.41
CA ALA A 231 15.98 9.81 16.75
C ALA A 231 14.97 9.50 17.87
N GLU A 232 13.67 9.64 17.57
CA GLU A 232 12.59 9.55 18.55
C GLU A 232 11.82 8.22 18.47
N LEU A 233 12.25 7.29 17.62
CA LEU A 233 11.56 6.03 17.38
C LEU A 233 12.34 4.84 17.90
N GLN A 234 11.61 3.89 18.46
CA GLN A 234 12.12 2.59 18.85
C GLN A 234 12.14 1.64 17.64
N SER A 235 12.82 0.51 17.81
CA SER A 235 12.75 -0.60 16.87
C SER A 235 11.30 -0.96 16.56
N GLY A 236 11.03 -1.21 15.30
CA GLY A 236 9.69 -1.50 14.83
C GLY A 236 9.15 -2.86 15.25
N SER A 237 7.82 -2.95 15.20
CA SER A 237 7.00 -4.12 15.53
C SER A 237 6.77 -5.08 14.36
N GLN A 238 7.39 -4.83 13.20
CA GLN A 238 7.25 -5.67 12.02
C GLN A 238 7.62 -7.12 12.33
N GLU A 239 6.79 -8.07 11.89
CA GLU A 239 7.00 -9.49 12.13
C GLU A 239 8.02 -10.07 11.16
N TYR A 240 8.08 -9.54 9.94
CA TYR A 240 9.12 -9.86 8.98
C TYR A 240 9.63 -8.57 8.35
N TYR A 241 10.93 -8.56 8.04
CA TYR A 241 11.53 -7.53 7.21
C TYR A 241 12.61 -8.15 6.32
N LEU A 242 12.44 -8.01 5.01
CA LEU A 242 13.29 -8.63 4.01
C LEU A 242 13.98 -7.56 3.16
N LEU A 243 15.22 -7.83 2.76
CA LEU A 243 15.90 -7.13 1.68
C LEU A 243 16.04 -8.05 0.48
N LEU A 244 15.52 -7.61 -0.65
CA LEU A 244 15.64 -8.28 -1.94
C LEU A 244 16.94 -7.82 -2.60
N PRO A 245 17.78 -8.74 -3.11
CA PRO A 245 19.09 -8.39 -3.64
C PRO A 245 18.98 -7.57 -4.91
N ARG A 246 19.94 -6.66 -5.11
CA ARG A 246 20.18 -6.04 -6.41
C ARG A 246 20.83 -7.04 -7.35
N THR A 247 20.39 -7.03 -8.60
CA THR A 247 21.12 -7.63 -9.73
C THR A 247 22.49 -6.98 -9.88
N THR A 248 23.45 -7.69 -10.49
CA THR A 248 24.75 -7.15 -10.92
C THR A 248 24.55 -5.96 -11.85
N LEU A 249 23.51 -5.99 -12.70
CA LEU A 249 23.08 -4.86 -13.51
C LEU A 249 22.88 -3.59 -12.66
N ASN A 250 22.02 -3.67 -11.64
CA ASN A 250 21.76 -2.53 -10.76
C ASN A 250 22.99 -2.11 -9.96
N GLN A 251 23.81 -3.07 -9.52
CA GLN A 251 25.06 -2.78 -8.80
C GLN A 251 26.05 -2.01 -9.68
N THR A 252 26.28 -2.46 -10.92
CA THR A 252 27.18 -1.81 -11.88
C THR A 252 26.72 -0.40 -12.25
N MET A 253 25.41 -0.19 -12.35
CA MET A 253 24.84 1.13 -12.69
C MET A 253 24.73 2.07 -11.49
N GLY A 254 25.04 1.61 -10.27
CA GLY A 254 24.90 2.41 -9.05
C GLY A 254 23.44 2.71 -8.69
N LEU A 255 22.51 1.88 -9.13
CA LEU A 255 21.08 2.07 -8.92
C LEU A 255 20.51 1.10 -7.89
N ARG A 256 19.45 1.53 -7.22
CA ARG A 256 18.69 0.71 -6.28
C ARG A 256 17.54 0.03 -7.02
N ASN A 257 17.23 -1.21 -6.64
CA ASN A 257 15.95 -1.80 -6.99
C ASN A 257 14.87 -1.35 -6.00
N TYR A 258 13.61 -1.52 -6.41
CA TYR A 258 12.45 -1.26 -5.56
C TYR A 258 11.35 -2.27 -5.87
N THR A 259 10.59 -2.67 -4.84
CA THR A 259 9.42 -3.54 -4.99
C THR A 259 8.28 -2.77 -5.66
N THR A 260 7.78 -3.28 -6.79
CA THR A 260 6.70 -2.67 -7.59
C THR A 260 5.33 -3.22 -7.22
N SER A 261 5.23 -4.53 -7.02
CA SER A 261 3.97 -5.22 -6.75
C SER A 261 4.17 -6.42 -5.84
N ILE A 262 3.08 -6.77 -5.15
CA ILE A 262 2.93 -7.99 -4.37
C ILE A 262 1.65 -8.64 -4.85
N GLU A 263 1.76 -9.84 -5.37
CA GLU A 263 0.62 -10.62 -5.89
C GLU A 263 0.44 -11.89 -5.06
N LEU A 264 -0.81 -12.30 -4.90
CA LEU A 264 -1.20 -13.42 -4.05
C LEU A 264 -1.83 -14.54 -4.87
N PHE A 265 -1.21 -15.72 -4.83
CA PHE A 265 -1.74 -16.97 -5.33
C PHE A 265 -2.30 -17.75 -4.14
N ARG A 266 -3.60 -17.57 -3.88
CA ARG A 266 -4.28 -18.02 -2.64
C ARG A 266 -4.29 -19.53 -2.49
N GLU A 267 -4.57 -20.27 -3.57
CA GLU A 267 -4.70 -21.74 -3.52
C GLU A 267 -3.38 -22.41 -3.16
N GLU A 268 -2.28 -21.87 -3.69
CA GLU A 268 -0.92 -22.35 -3.49
C GLU A 268 -0.25 -21.75 -2.24
N LYS A 269 -0.88 -20.75 -1.61
CA LYS A 269 -0.29 -19.93 -0.53
C LYS A 269 1.08 -19.35 -0.93
N ILE A 270 1.16 -18.77 -2.13
CA ILE A 270 2.37 -18.16 -2.67
C ILE A 270 2.19 -16.65 -2.79
N LEU A 271 3.21 -15.92 -2.35
CA LEU A 271 3.39 -14.49 -2.58
C LEU A 271 4.39 -14.31 -3.71
N GLU A 272 4.02 -13.53 -4.73
CA GLU A 272 4.93 -13.12 -5.78
C GLU A 272 5.30 -11.66 -5.62
N ILE A 273 6.59 -11.40 -5.48
CA ILE A 273 7.14 -10.08 -5.24
C ILE A 273 7.91 -9.66 -6.48
N THR A 274 7.46 -8.58 -7.14
CA THR A 274 8.15 -8.05 -8.31
C THR A 274 9.01 -6.86 -7.91
N THR A 275 10.28 -6.86 -8.32
CA THR A 275 11.17 -5.70 -8.23
C THR A 275 11.46 -5.14 -9.60
N HIS A 276 11.61 -3.82 -9.67
CA HIS A 276 12.13 -3.16 -10.86
C HIS A 276 13.66 -3.15 -10.85
N GLU A 277 14.24 -3.50 -11.98
CA GLU A 277 15.67 -3.45 -12.26
C GLU A 277 15.95 -2.39 -13.34
N PHE A 278 17.15 -1.81 -13.33
CA PHE A 278 17.49 -0.72 -14.24
C PHE A 278 17.34 -1.13 -15.70
N SER A 279 16.77 -0.22 -16.47
CA SER A 279 16.83 -0.23 -17.92
C SER A 279 16.60 1.18 -18.44
N LYS A 280 17.22 1.49 -19.57
CA LYS A 280 17.09 2.80 -20.22
C LYS A 280 15.79 2.95 -21.01
N GLU A 281 15.26 1.84 -21.53
CA GLU A 281 14.23 1.88 -22.57
C GLU A 281 12.97 1.10 -22.19
N VAL A 282 13.11 -0.01 -21.45
CA VAL A 282 12.01 -0.93 -21.15
C VAL A 282 12.02 -1.36 -19.69
N PRO A 283 10.88 -1.46 -19.00
CA PRO A 283 10.88 -1.90 -17.61
C PRO A 283 11.39 -3.34 -17.47
N CYS A 284 12.58 -3.50 -16.88
CA CYS A 284 13.14 -4.80 -16.52
C CYS A 284 12.69 -5.18 -15.11
N GLN A 285 12.29 -6.43 -14.92
CA GLN A 285 11.71 -6.89 -13.65
C GLN A 285 12.30 -8.21 -13.22
N MET A 286 12.39 -8.37 -11.90
CA MET A 286 12.77 -9.60 -11.24
C MET A 286 11.62 -10.03 -10.31
N MET A 287 11.22 -11.29 -10.40
CA MET A 287 10.11 -11.85 -9.64
C MET A 287 10.64 -12.84 -8.60
N TYR A 288 10.15 -12.77 -7.38
CA TYR A 288 10.50 -13.66 -6.27
C TYR A 288 9.23 -14.28 -5.73
N ASN A 289 9.16 -15.61 -5.71
CA ASN A 289 8.01 -16.33 -5.17
C ASN A 289 8.39 -16.88 -3.80
N LEU A 290 7.59 -16.52 -2.79
CA LEU A 290 7.76 -16.88 -1.40
C LEU A 290 6.52 -17.65 -0.92
N ASP A 291 6.69 -18.59 0.02
CA ASP A 291 5.54 -19.13 0.76
C ASP A 291 5.07 -18.14 1.85
N PHE A 292 3.97 -18.44 2.54
CA PHE A 292 3.44 -17.59 3.63
C PHE A 292 4.36 -17.48 4.87
N ARG A 293 5.39 -18.33 4.96
CA ARG A 293 6.45 -18.21 5.97
C ARG A 293 7.69 -17.51 5.43
N PHE A 294 7.55 -16.86 4.26
CA PHE A 294 8.59 -16.14 3.56
C PHE A 294 9.80 -17.00 3.16
N ASN A 295 9.60 -18.31 2.99
CA ASN A 295 10.63 -19.17 2.39
C ASN A 295 10.74 -18.89 0.89
N PRO A 296 11.95 -18.64 0.36
CA PRO A 296 12.14 -18.41 -1.05
C PRO A 296 11.97 -19.71 -1.84
N LEU A 297 10.97 -19.75 -2.73
CA LEU A 297 10.71 -20.89 -3.60
C LEU A 297 11.54 -20.79 -4.88
N PHE A 298 11.42 -19.67 -5.60
CA PHE A 298 12.20 -19.40 -6.80
C PHE A 298 12.35 -17.89 -7.05
N SER A 299 13.35 -17.52 -7.85
CA SER A 299 13.47 -16.19 -8.45
C SER A 299 13.53 -16.31 -9.97
N ARG A 300 12.75 -15.50 -10.68
CA ARG A 300 12.66 -15.50 -12.14
C ARG A 300 12.79 -14.08 -12.70
N PRO A 301 13.72 -13.84 -13.63
CA PRO A 301 13.74 -12.60 -14.39
C PRO A 301 12.64 -12.61 -15.46
N THR A 302 12.16 -11.42 -15.85
CA THR A 302 11.36 -11.30 -17.09
C THR A 302 12.24 -11.50 -18.32
N ASP A 303 11.64 -11.87 -19.45
CA ASP A 303 12.37 -12.04 -20.71
C ASP A 303 13.15 -10.77 -21.10
N LEU A 304 12.55 -9.59 -20.88
CA LEU A 304 13.21 -8.30 -21.10
C LEU A 304 14.44 -8.09 -20.22
N LEU A 305 14.43 -8.55 -18.96
CA LEU A 305 15.62 -8.47 -18.11
C LEU A 305 16.70 -9.44 -18.59
N ILE A 306 16.33 -10.65 -19.05
CA ILE A 306 17.28 -11.62 -19.61
C ILE A 306 17.97 -11.01 -20.84
N GLU A 307 17.20 -10.44 -21.76
CA GLU A 307 17.72 -9.83 -22.99
C GLU A 307 18.65 -8.66 -22.69
N ALA A 308 18.22 -7.74 -21.81
CA ALA A 308 19.03 -6.58 -21.41
C ALA A 308 20.36 -6.99 -20.75
N VAL A 309 20.33 -7.97 -19.84
CA VAL A 309 21.56 -8.47 -19.19
C VAL A 309 22.47 -9.15 -20.21
N ARG A 310 21.93 -9.97 -21.11
CA ARG A 310 22.71 -10.65 -22.16
C ARG A 310 23.40 -9.65 -23.09
N GLU A 311 22.70 -8.61 -23.54
CA GLU A 311 23.28 -7.56 -24.38
C GLU A 311 24.45 -6.85 -23.66
N LEU A 312 24.27 -6.55 -22.37
CA LEU A 312 25.29 -5.91 -21.56
C LEU A 312 26.49 -6.83 -21.24
N VAL A 313 26.29 -8.15 -21.21
CA VAL A 313 27.38 -9.12 -21.13
C VAL A 313 28.15 -9.19 -22.45
N ILE A 314 27.46 -9.25 -23.59
CA ILE A 314 28.09 -9.27 -24.93
C ILE A 314 28.92 -8.01 -25.16
N SER A 315 28.41 -6.85 -24.75
CA SER A 315 29.12 -5.57 -24.83
C SER A 315 30.18 -5.36 -23.74
N ARG A 316 30.39 -6.34 -22.86
CA ARG A 316 31.39 -6.35 -21.76
C ARG A 316 31.17 -5.25 -20.71
N VAL A 317 29.95 -4.72 -20.62
CA VAL A 317 29.54 -3.82 -19.54
C VAL A 317 29.28 -4.61 -18.26
N LEU A 318 28.68 -5.80 -18.39
CA LEU A 318 28.46 -6.74 -17.30
C LEU A 318 29.35 -7.98 -17.44
N PRO A 319 29.75 -8.60 -16.31
CA PRO A 319 30.47 -9.86 -16.32
C PRO A 319 29.55 -11.03 -16.71
N PRO A 320 30.08 -12.14 -17.29
CA PRO A 320 29.25 -13.28 -17.72
C PRO A 320 28.37 -13.90 -16.64
N HIS A 321 28.78 -13.84 -15.36
CA HIS A 321 27.99 -14.40 -14.26
C HIS A 321 26.64 -13.67 -14.04
N ALA A 322 26.49 -12.44 -14.54
CA ALA A 322 25.26 -11.65 -14.44
C ALA A 322 24.06 -12.35 -15.11
N GLU A 323 24.29 -13.14 -16.16
CA GLU A 323 23.21 -13.93 -16.78
C GLU A 323 22.78 -15.09 -15.87
N THR A 324 23.74 -15.76 -15.24
CA THR A 324 23.48 -16.96 -14.43
C THR A 324 22.94 -16.64 -13.03
N GLU A 325 23.29 -15.49 -12.45
CA GLU A 325 22.91 -15.17 -11.07
C GLU A 325 21.40 -15.01 -10.89
N LEU A 326 20.66 -14.58 -11.94
CA LEU A 326 19.26 -14.16 -11.83
C LEU A 326 18.37 -15.26 -11.22
N ARG A 327 18.64 -16.52 -11.55
CA ARG A 327 17.89 -17.69 -11.04
C ARG A 327 18.25 -18.06 -9.60
N SER A 328 19.37 -17.57 -9.09
CA SER A 328 19.87 -17.80 -7.72
C SER A 328 19.72 -16.59 -6.80
N LEU A 329 19.17 -15.47 -7.28
CA LEU A 329 19.00 -14.26 -6.46
C LEU A 329 18.14 -14.52 -5.21
N LYS A 330 17.18 -15.44 -5.27
CA LYS A 330 16.40 -15.85 -4.09
C LYS A 330 17.26 -16.23 -2.87
N ASP A 331 18.45 -16.80 -3.12
CA ASP A 331 19.37 -17.29 -2.08
C ASP A 331 20.17 -16.16 -1.42
N ARG A 332 20.07 -14.94 -1.96
CA ARG A 332 20.69 -13.72 -1.45
C ARG A 332 19.69 -12.81 -0.72
N ILE A 333 18.44 -13.25 -0.54
CA ILE A 333 17.47 -12.53 0.29
C ILE A 333 17.98 -12.52 1.73
N ARG A 334 17.93 -11.35 2.38
CA ARG A 334 18.31 -11.18 3.78
C ARG A 334 17.08 -10.87 4.62
N TYR A 335 17.02 -11.44 5.80
CA TYR A 335 15.94 -11.28 6.77
C TYR A 335 16.48 -10.56 7.99
N TRP A 336 15.74 -9.60 8.51
CA TRP A 336 15.99 -9.09 9.85
C TRP A 336 15.44 -10.10 10.86
N ASP A 337 16.17 -10.39 11.94
CA ASP A 337 15.70 -11.27 13.03
C ASP A 337 15.28 -10.50 14.30
N GLY A 338 15.30 -9.18 14.24
CA GLY A 338 15.13 -8.27 15.37
C GLY A 338 16.45 -7.67 15.88
N ARG A 339 17.61 -8.21 15.50
CA ARG A 339 18.94 -7.77 15.97
C ARG A 339 19.98 -7.69 14.86
N ALA A 340 19.95 -8.61 13.91
CA ALA A 340 20.93 -8.72 12.83
C ALA A 340 20.28 -9.24 11.54
N TRP A 341 21.03 -9.12 10.45
CA TRP A 341 20.66 -9.71 9.16
C TRP A 341 21.07 -11.18 9.10
N VAL A 342 20.13 -12.05 8.76
CA VAL A 342 20.32 -13.48 8.57
C VAL A 342 19.92 -13.91 7.16
N ALA A 343 20.43 -15.06 6.69
CA ALA A 343 20.19 -15.57 5.34
C ALA A 343 18.97 -16.51 5.24
N SER A 344 18.41 -16.92 6.38
CA SER A 344 17.26 -17.82 6.45
C SER A 344 15.99 -17.07 6.88
N PRO A 345 14.82 -17.44 6.33
CA PRO A 345 13.53 -16.89 6.74
C PRO A 345 13.36 -16.92 8.25
N THR A 346 13.20 -15.74 8.84
CA THR A 346 13.14 -15.56 10.29
C THR A 346 12.09 -14.52 10.63
N ARG A 347 11.12 -14.89 11.46
CA ARG A 347 10.18 -13.94 12.08
C ARG A 347 10.95 -13.16 13.14
N ASN A 348 10.79 -11.84 13.16
CA ASN A 348 11.38 -10.99 14.19
C ASN A 348 10.92 -11.47 15.56
N LYS A 349 11.86 -11.55 16.51
CA LYS A 349 11.53 -11.87 17.89
C LYS A 349 10.59 -10.79 18.43
N LYS A 350 9.37 -11.19 18.84
CA LYS A 350 8.51 -10.32 19.66
C LYS A 350 9.32 -10.03 20.93
N LEU A 351 9.69 -8.78 21.14
CA LEU A 351 10.27 -8.36 22.41
C LEU A 351 9.14 -8.50 23.43
N GLU A 352 9.21 -9.53 24.27
CA GLU A 352 8.38 -9.59 25.48
C GLU A 352 8.84 -8.44 26.37
N PHE A 353 8.00 -7.42 26.51
CA PHE A 353 8.21 -6.30 27.43
C PHE A 353 7.40 -6.52 28.70
#